data_AF-A0A355AL64-F1
#
_entry.id   AF-A0A355AL64-F1
#
_cell.length_a   1.000
_cell.length_b   1.000
_cell.length_c   1.000
_cell.angle_alpha   90.00
_cell.angle_beta   90.00
_cell.angle_gamma   90.00
#
_symmetry.space_group_name_H-M   'P 1'
#
loop_
_entity.id
_entity.type
_entity.pdbx_description
1 polymer ?
#
loop_
_entity_poly.entity_id
_entity_poly.type
_entity_poly.pdbx_seq_one_letter_code
_entity_poly.pdbx_strand_id
1 'polypeptide(L)'
;LFLIGIGFAFNVFVWLPEDTFNWDILTFIGSALIFLNLIRKMPTEVLIFGIILVAVLSPALQGISDYYAYWINGYFEYDWTLSDVVLGYLVTGYFPIFPWIILPAAGFVIAPILFPSATTPSQGKRPSRLLLVTCLSIGCIAASLSLQQLTFLSPLIYRRTMFPASSSYLLGAIGVSTFSLFTLHRIVDQKPDEKNYSPSFRILAKWFRVVSKHSLSIYLIHHMIHLWPLWFYGLMTAGEPTAHWQNFMPVVFSTILALFFCALVVPAFLIIDKYRLPTIESVMRWIGD
;
A
#
# COMPACT_ATOMS: atom_id res chain seq x y z
N LEU A 1 3.76 16.67 1.29
CA LEU A 1 5.12 17.01 0.80
C LEU A 1 6.19 16.21 1.52
N PHE A 2 6.19 16.14 2.86
CA PHE A 2 7.14 15.33 3.64
C PHE A 2 7.32 13.89 3.12
N LEU A 3 6.23 13.14 2.92
CA LEU A 3 6.30 11.76 2.40
C LEU A 3 6.85 11.64 0.98
N ILE A 4 6.64 12.65 0.11
CA ILE A 4 7.23 12.67 -1.23
C ILE A 4 8.75 12.86 -1.11
N GLY A 5 9.18 13.82 -0.28
CA GLY A 5 10.61 14.06 -0.03
C GLY A 5 11.31 12.85 0.60
N ILE A 6 10.69 12.22 1.59
CA ILE A 6 11.21 10.95 2.14
C ILE A 6 11.21 9.86 1.08
N GLY A 7 10.20 9.75 0.22
CA GLY A 7 10.17 8.77 -0.86
C GLY A 7 11.37 8.89 -1.79
N PHE A 8 11.72 10.11 -2.22
CA PHE A 8 12.94 10.33 -3.02
C PHE A 8 14.22 10.02 -2.24
N ALA A 9 14.32 10.44 -0.98
CA ALA A 9 15.48 10.10 -0.15
C ALA A 9 15.60 8.58 0.05
N PHE A 10 14.48 7.90 0.27
CA PHE A 10 14.42 6.45 0.42
C PHE A 10 14.88 5.75 -0.86
N ASN A 11 14.43 6.20 -2.03
CA ASN A 11 14.91 5.66 -3.30
C ASN A 11 16.43 5.84 -3.45
N VAL A 12 16.95 7.04 -3.22
CA VAL A 12 18.38 7.32 -3.38
C VAL A 12 19.25 6.52 -2.39
N PHE A 13 18.85 6.44 -1.12
CA PHE A 13 19.69 5.90 -0.05
C PHE A 13 19.43 4.42 0.28
N VAL A 14 18.26 3.88 -0.06
CA VAL A 14 17.87 2.50 0.30
C VAL A 14 17.73 1.62 -0.93
N TRP A 15 17.17 2.14 -2.02
CA TRP A 15 17.31 1.51 -3.32
C TRP A 15 18.69 1.85 -3.87
N LEU A 16 18.81 2.67 -4.90
CA LEU A 16 20.07 3.20 -5.42
C LEU A 16 19.79 4.57 -6.10
N PRO A 17 20.80 5.42 -6.34
CA PRO A 17 20.59 6.72 -7.01
C PRO A 17 19.89 6.63 -8.37
N GLU A 18 20.15 5.59 -9.15
CA GLU A 18 19.49 5.28 -10.42
C GLU A 18 17.98 5.06 -10.27
N ASP A 19 17.52 4.59 -9.11
CA ASP A 19 16.11 4.32 -8.80
C ASP A 19 15.35 5.53 -8.25
N THR A 20 15.94 6.73 -8.31
CA THR A 20 15.33 7.97 -7.77
C THR A 20 13.87 8.15 -8.21
N PHE A 21 13.58 7.94 -9.50
CA PHE A 21 12.24 8.09 -10.09
C PHE A 21 11.57 6.74 -10.39
N ASN A 22 11.80 5.72 -9.56
CA ASN A 22 11.05 4.45 -9.66
C ASN A 22 9.55 4.60 -9.28
N TRP A 23 9.18 5.73 -8.68
CA TRP A 23 7.84 6.05 -8.17
C TRP A 23 7.31 5.03 -7.17
N ASP A 24 8.11 4.75 -6.13
CA ASP A 24 7.76 3.85 -5.03
C ASP A 24 6.59 4.36 -4.17
N ILE A 25 6.07 3.49 -3.31
CA ILE A 25 4.86 3.65 -2.51
C ILE A 25 4.85 4.92 -1.66
N LEU A 26 5.99 5.40 -1.16
CA LEU A 26 6.03 6.63 -0.36
C LEU A 26 5.73 7.88 -1.20
N THR A 27 6.25 7.93 -2.44
CA THR A 27 5.93 9.02 -3.38
C THR A 27 4.47 8.96 -3.82
N PHE A 28 3.93 7.74 -3.99
CA PHE A 28 2.50 7.52 -4.25
C PHE A 28 1.63 7.98 -3.07
N ILE A 29 1.90 7.55 -1.84
CA ILE A 29 1.13 7.97 -0.65
C ILE A 29 1.19 9.49 -0.51
N GLY A 30 2.36 10.09 -0.71
CA GLY A 30 2.52 11.55 -0.70
C GLY A 30 1.62 12.25 -1.73
N SER A 31 1.55 11.71 -2.95
CA SER A 31 0.66 12.21 -4.03
C SER A 31 -0.82 11.96 -3.70
N ALA A 32 -1.15 10.79 -3.18
CA ALA A 32 -2.50 10.42 -2.75
C ALA A 32 -3.04 11.35 -1.66
N LEU A 33 -2.20 11.80 -0.71
CA LEU A 33 -2.61 12.78 0.30
C LEU A 33 -2.93 14.16 -0.30
N ILE A 34 -2.17 14.59 -1.31
CA ILE A 34 -2.47 15.83 -2.06
C ILE A 34 -3.81 15.67 -2.79
N PHE A 35 -4.01 14.54 -3.46
CA PHE A 35 -5.26 14.20 -4.13
C PHE A 35 -6.45 14.14 -3.14
N LEU A 36 -6.27 13.53 -1.97
CA LEU A 36 -7.28 13.47 -0.92
C LEU A 36 -7.74 14.87 -0.46
N ASN A 37 -6.81 15.83 -0.39
CA ASN A 37 -7.13 17.23 -0.09
C ASN A 37 -7.97 17.93 -1.16
N LEU A 38 -7.93 17.44 -2.41
CA LEU A 38 -8.77 17.92 -3.52
C LEU A 38 -10.15 17.26 -3.47
N ILE A 39 -10.20 15.93 -3.40
CA ILE A 39 -11.47 15.19 -3.50
C ILE A 39 -12.40 15.41 -2.31
N ARG A 40 -11.89 15.77 -1.14
CA ARG A 40 -12.72 16.10 0.03
C ARG A 40 -13.72 17.24 -0.19
N LYS A 41 -13.51 18.05 -1.24
CA LYS A 41 -14.38 19.16 -1.63
C LYS A 41 -15.38 18.79 -2.73
N MET A 42 -15.31 17.57 -3.26
CA MET A 42 -16.10 17.12 -4.38
C MET A 42 -17.33 16.32 -3.91
N PRO A 43 -18.45 16.37 -4.65
CA PRO A 43 -19.58 15.48 -4.42
C PRO A 43 -19.21 14.00 -4.61
N THR A 44 -19.82 13.11 -3.82
CA THR A 44 -19.56 11.66 -3.86
C THR A 44 -19.80 11.06 -5.24
N GLU A 45 -20.81 11.55 -5.96
CA GLU A 45 -21.17 11.11 -7.31
C GLU A 45 -20.04 11.36 -8.31
N VAL A 46 -19.40 12.53 -8.23
CA VAL A 46 -18.25 12.89 -9.06
C VAL A 46 -17.06 11.98 -8.75
N LEU A 47 -16.87 11.61 -7.48
CA LEU A 47 -15.81 10.70 -7.08
C LEU A 47 -16.04 9.27 -7.57
N ILE A 48 -17.27 8.76 -7.46
CA ILE A 48 -17.62 7.43 -8.00
C ILE A 48 -17.42 7.41 -9.51
N PHE A 49 -17.88 8.44 -10.22
CA PHE A 49 -17.63 8.56 -11.65
C PHE A 49 -16.14 8.59 -11.97
N GLY A 50 -15.35 9.38 -11.24
CA GLY A 50 -13.89 9.45 -11.39
C GLY A 50 -13.21 8.10 -11.17
N ILE A 51 -13.60 7.34 -10.15
CA ILE A 51 -13.09 5.99 -9.88
C ILE A 51 -13.37 5.05 -11.06
N ILE A 52 -14.60 5.05 -11.58
CA ILE A 52 -14.99 4.22 -12.73
C ILE A 52 -14.19 4.64 -13.96
N LEU A 53 -14.06 5.95 -14.20
CA LEU A 53 -13.30 6.48 -15.33
C LEU A 53 -11.83 6.04 -15.26
N VAL A 54 -11.17 6.18 -14.11
CA VAL A 54 -9.79 5.70 -13.91
C VAL A 54 -9.71 4.19 -14.16
N ALA A 55 -10.68 3.40 -13.67
CA ALA A 55 -10.65 1.95 -13.81
C ALA A 55 -10.74 1.51 -15.29
N VAL A 56 -11.50 2.25 -16.10
CA VAL A 56 -11.66 2.00 -17.53
C VAL A 56 -10.47 2.51 -18.35
N LEU A 57 -9.96 3.70 -18.02
CA LEU A 57 -8.87 4.32 -18.78
C LEU A 57 -7.50 3.72 -18.47
N SER A 58 -7.26 3.23 -17.26
CA SER A 58 -5.91 2.78 -16.87
C SER A 58 -5.36 1.64 -17.73
N PRO A 59 -6.11 0.56 -18.04
CA PRO A 59 -5.62 -0.47 -18.96
C PRO A 59 -5.31 0.06 -20.36
N ALA A 60 -6.09 1.03 -20.85
CA ALA A 60 -5.86 1.65 -22.16
C ALA A 60 -4.58 2.50 -22.15
N LEU A 61 -4.37 3.31 -21.11
CA LEU A 61 -3.14 4.09 -20.93
C LEU A 61 -1.91 3.19 -20.84
N GLN A 62 -1.98 2.11 -20.07
CA GLN A 62 -0.89 1.12 -19.96
C GLN A 62 -0.58 0.44 -21.31
N GLY A 63 -1.62 0.16 -22.11
CA GLY A 63 -1.43 -0.40 -23.45
C GLY A 63 -0.80 0.57 -24.45
N ILE A 64 -1.20 1.85 -24.41
CA ILE A 64 -0.66 2.88 -25.31
C ILE A 64 0.79 3.24 -24.96
N SER A 65 1.13 3.26 -23.66
CA SER A 65 2.47 3.58 -23.18
C SER A 65 3.45 2.40 -23.24
N ASP A 66 3.05 1.26 -23.79
CA ASP A 66 3.83 0.02 -23.84
C ASP A 66 4.44 -0.33 -22.46
N TYR A 67 3.58 -0.48 -21.45
CA TYR A 67 4.00 -0.70 -20.05
C TYR A 67 5.09 -1.76 -19.91
N TYR A 68 4.97 -2.87 -20.64
CA TYR A 68 5.90 -3.99 -20.51
C TYR A 68 7.31 -3.67 -21.02
N ALA A 69 7.48 -2.68 -21.90
CA ALA A 69 8.81 -2.24 -22.34
C ALA A 69 9.65 -1.63 -21.22
N TYR A 70 9.01 -1.03 -20.21
CA TYR A 70 9.66 -0.47 -19.02
C TYR A 70 9.92 -1.51 -17.93
N TRP A 71 9.51 -2.77 -18.12
CA TRP A 71 9.60 -3.81 -17.09
C TRP A 71 10.46 -4.97 -17.56
N ILE A 72 11.76 -4.88 -17.31
CA ILE A 72 12.76 -5.83 -17.75
C ILE A 72 13.25 -6.62 -16.53
N ASN A 73 13.31 -7.95 -16.65
CA ASN A 73 13.75 -8.85 -15.56
C ASN A 73 13.03 -8.67 -14.21
N GLY A 74 11.80 -8.13 -14.22
CA GLY A 74 11.02 -7.86 -13.01
C GLY A 74 11.34 -6.53 -12.31
N TYR A 75 12.09 -5.64 -12.96
CA TYR A 75 12.40 -4.29 -12.51
C TYR A 75 11.78 -3.25 -13.41
N PHE A 76 11.44 -2.11 -12.82
CA PHE A 76 11.10 -0.93 -13.58
C PHE A 76 12.39 -0.25 -14.04
N GLU A 77 12.63 -0.25 -15.34
CA GLU A 77 13.74 0.41 -16.00
C GLU A 77 13.21 1.59 -16.81
N TYR A 78 13.89 2.74 -16.70
CA TYR A 78 13.49 3.97 -17.37
C TYR A 78 14.74 4.79 -17.72
N ASP A 79 14.69 5.52 -18.83
CA ASP A 79 15.75 6.47 -19.15
C ASP A 79 15.54 7.77 -18.36
N TRP A 80 16.62 8.47 -18.05
CA TRP A 80 16.57 9.77 -17.36
C TRP A 80 16.11 10.91 -18.29
N THR A 81 15.02 10.66 -19.04
CA THR A 81 14.32 11.67 -19.83
C THR A 81 13.09 12.17 -19.07
N LEU A 82 12.70 13.41 -19.31
CA LEU A 82 11.49 13.97 -18.71
C LEU A 82 10.24 13.16 -19.09
N SER A 83 10.21 12.60 -20.31
CA SER A 83 9.10 11.80 -20.81
C SER A 83 8.92 10.54 -19.96
N ASP A 84 9.99 9.76 -19.78
CA ASP A 84 9.98 8.50 -19.06
C ASP A 84 9.69 8.70 -17.57
N VAL A 85 10.27 9.75 -16.98
CA VAL A 85 10.00 10.14 -15.59
C VAL A 85 8.51 10.46 -15.40
N VAL A 86 7.90 11.21 -16.31
CA VAL A 86 6.46 11.55 -16.25
C VAL A 86 5.58 10.33 -16.55
N LEU A 87 5.95 9.49 -17.51
CA LEU A 87 5.23 8.26 -17.81
C LEU A 87 5.30 7.27 -16.65
N GLY A 88 6.45 7.14 -16.01
CA GLY A 88 6.64 6.36 -14.79
C GLY A 88 5.71 6.84 -13.68
N TYR A 89 5.60 8.15 -13.49
CA TYR A 89 4.73 8.72 -12.46
C TYR A 89 3.25 8.45 -12.73
N LEU A 90 2.84 8.53 -13.99
CA LEU A 90 1.43 8.47 -14.36
C LEU A 90 0.94 7.04 -14.62
N VAL A 91 1.75 6.18 -15.25
CA VAL A 91 1.28 4.93 -15.85
C VAL A 91 2.21 3.73 -15.64
N THR A 92 3.54 3.89 -15.75
CA THR A 92 4.45 2.75 -15.95
C THR A 92 5.33 2.38 -14.75
N GLY A 93 5.45 3.22 -13.72
CA GLY A 93 6.32 2.97 -12.56
C GLY A 93 5.83 1.86 -11.62
N TYR A 94 6.43 1.75 -10.43
CA TYR A 94 5.96 0.81 -9.41
C TYR A 94 4.55 1.17 -8.90
N PHE A 95 4.35 2.40 -8.42
CA PHE A 95 3.04 2.88 -7.94
C PHE A 95 2.57 4.14 -8.68
N PRO A 96 2.34 4.05 -10.01
CA PRO A 96 1.88 5.16 -10.82
C PRO A 96 0.50 5.66 -10.39
N ILE A 97 0.18 6.91 -10.69
CA ILE A 97 -1.15 7.47 -10.38
C ILE A 97 -2.27 6.63 -10.99
N PHE A 98 -2.13 6.18 -12.24
CA PHE A 98 -3.08 5.28 -12.89
C PHE A 98 -2.53 3.84 -12.87
N PRO A 99 -3.23 2.85 -12.29
CA PRO A 99 -4.57 2.92 -11.71
C PRO A 99 -4.62 3.20 -10.19
N TRP A 100 -3.48 3.28 -9.51
CA TRP A 100 -3.43 3.16 -8.04
C TRP A 100 -4.23 4.22 -7.28
N ILE A 101 -4.47 5.40 -7.87
CA ILE A 101 -5.26 6.48 -7.26
C ILE A 101 -6.71 6.08 -6.93
N ILE A 102 -7.21 4.98 -7.49
CA ILE A 102 -8.50 4.40 -7.12
C ILE A 102 -8.52 3.99 -5.64
N LEU A 103 -7.42 3.48 -5.08
CA LEU A 103 -7.38 3.01 -3.70
C LEU A 103 -7.71 4.11 -2.68
N PRO A 104 -7.01 5.27 -2.65
CA PRO A 104 -7.36 6.36 -1.75
C PRO A 104 -8.75 6.95 -2.04
N ALA A 105 -9.16 7.03 -3.30
CA ALA A 105 -10.49 7.52 -3.68
C ALA A 105 -11.61 6.61 -3.14
N ALA A 106 -11.51 5.30 -3.39
CA ALA A 106 -12.46 4.30 -2.91
C ALA A 106 -12.46 4.26 -1.37
N GLY A 107 -11.28 4.29 -0.75
CA GLY A 107 -11.15 4.38 0.70
C GLY A 107 -11.88 5.58 1.29
N PHE A 108 -11.76 6.76 0.68
CA PHE A 108 -12.48 7.97 1.10
C PHE A 108 -14.01 7.83 0.99
N VAL A 109 -14.51 7.27 -0.12
CA VAL A 109 -15.96 7.06 -0.33
C VAL A 109 -16.52 6.01 0.64
N ILE A 110 -15.75 4.97 0.95
CA ILE A 110 -16.19 3.84 1.78
C ILE A 110 -16.03 4.16 3.29
N ALA A 111 -15.09 5.03 3.67
CA ALA A 111 -14.76 5.32 5.08
C ALA A 111 -15.96 5.72 5.96
N PRO A 112 -16.90 6.59 5.54
CA PRO A 112 -18.08 6.94 6.35
C PRO A 112 -19.00 5.75 6.66
N ILE A 113 -18.98 4.72 5.81
CA ILE A 113 -19.74 3.48 5.99
C ILE A 113 -19.05 2.58 7.01
N LEU A 114 -17.71 2.51 6.96
CA LEU A 114 -16.87 1.68 7.84
C LEU A 114 -16.74 2.25 9.25
N PHE A 115 -16.54 3.57 9.37
CA PHE A 115 -16.17 4.28 10.59
C PHE A 115 -17.21 5.35 10.96
N PRO A 116 -18.41 4.96 11.43
CA PRO A 116 -19.41 5.94 11.84
C PRO A 116 -18.89 6.75 13.05
N SER A 117 -18.88 8.07 12.93
CA SER A 117 -18.49 8.97 14.02
C SER A 117 -19.36 8.74 15.26
N ALA A 118 -18.73 8.82 16.44
CA ALA A 118 -19.38 8.73 17.75
C ALA A 118 -20.50 9.79 17.98
N THR A 119 -20.61 10.79 17.09
CA THR A 119 -21.56 11.91 17.17
C THR A 119 -22.92 11.64 16.54
N THR A 120 -23.15 10.51 15.85
CA THR A 120 -24.49 10.15 15.34
C THR A 120 -25.02 8.87 16.01
N PRO A 121 -25.94 8.98 16.98
CA PRO A 121 -26.56 7.83 17.63
C PRO A 121 -27.58 7.19 16.68
N SER A 122 -27.10 6.48 15.66
CA SER A 122 -27.95 5.70 14.75
C SER A 122 -28.13 4.28 15.29
N GLN A 123 -28.87 4.14 16.40
CA GLN A 123 -29.16 2.84 17.04
C GLN A 123 -29.91 1.85 16.12
N GLY A 124 -30.43 2.26 14.96
CA GLY A 124 -31.19 1.39 14.03
C GLY A 124 -30.53 0.98 12.70
N LYS A 125 -29.37 1.53 12.31
CA LYS A 125 -28.78 1.31 10.94
C LYS A 125 -27.56 0.39 10.91
N ARG A 126 -27.27 -0.35 11.99
CA ARG A 126 -26.07 -1.19 12.10
C ARG A 126 -26.08 -2.46 11.20
N PRO A 127 -27.19 -3.21 11.04
CA PRO A 127 -27.17 -4.42 10.21
C PRO A 127 -27.10 -4.12 8.70
N SER A 128 -27.74 -3.04 8.22
CA SER A 128 -27.69 -2.67 6.80
C SER A 128 -26.29 -2.25 6.34
N ARG A 129 -25.50 -1.63 7.20
CA ARG A 129 -24.11 -1.21 6.91
C ARG A 129 -23.14 -2.39 6.84
N LEU A 130 -23.25 -3.32 7.79
CA LEU A 130 -22.47 -4.57 7.75
C LEU A 130 -22.75 -5.34 6.44
N LEU A 131 -24.03 -5.40 6.05
CA LEU A 131 -24.43 -6.06 4.82
C LEU A 131 -23.85 -5.33 3.61
N LEU A 132 -23.90 -3.99 3.57
CA LEU A 132 -23.34 -3.20 2.47
C LEU A 132 -21.82 -3.38 2.31
N VAL A 133 -21.05 -3.29 3.40
CA VAL A 133 -19.59 -3.45 3.37
C VAL A 133 -19.21 -4.87 2.95
N THR A 134 -19.89 -5.87 3.52
CA THR A 134 -19.66 -7.28 3.17
C THR A 134 -20.02 -7.55 1.71
N CYS A 135 -21.16 -7.04 1.22
CA CYS A 135 -21.57 -7.16 -0.18
C CYS A 135 -20.59 -6.47 -1.13
N LEU A 136 -20.12 -5.26 -0.81
CA LEU A 136 -19.13 -4.56 -1.61
C LEU A 136 -17.83 -5.37 -1.69
N SER A 137 -17.32 -5.82 -0.54
CA SER A 137 -16.10 -6.63 -0.48
C SER A 137 -16.23 -7.93 -1.27
N ILE A 138 -17.30 -8.70 -1.03
CA ILE A 138 -17.54 -9.97 -1.72
C ILE A 138 -17.74 -9.71 -3.21
N GLY A 139 -18.46 -8.64 -3.59
CA GLY A 139 -18.66 -8.24 -4.98
C GLY A 139 -17.35 -7.94 -5.69
N CYS A 140 -16.45 -7.17 -5.08
CA CYS A 140 -15.12 -6.89 -5.65
C CYS A 140 -14.25 -8.15 -5.78
N ILE A 141 -14.27 -9.03 -4.78
CA ILE A 141 -13.52 -10.31 -4.82
C ILE A 141 -14.11 -11.23 -5.90
N ALA A 142 -15.43 -11.36 -5.96
CA ALA A 142 -16.11 -12.17 -6.98
C ALA A 142 -15.83 -11.62 -8.37
N ALA A 143 -15.92 -10.30 -8.58
CA ALA A 143 -15.59 -9.68 -9.86
C ALA A 143 -14.12 -9.91 -10.25
N SER A 144 -13.19 -9.81 -9.31
CA SER A 144 -11.77 -10.14 -9.54
C SER A 144 -11.60 -11.57 -10.03
N LEU A 145 -12.24 -12.54 -9.39
CA LEU A 145 -12.20 -13.95 -9.78
C LEU A 145 -12.89 -14.22 -11.11
N SER A 146 -14.03 -13.57 -11.38
CA SER A 146 -14.74 -13.67 -12.64
C SER A 146 -13.92 -13.12 -13.80
N LEU A 147 -13.27 -11.97 -13.63
CA LEU A 147 -12.38 -11.39 -14.65
C LEU A 147 -11.24 -12.34 -15.01
N GLN A 148 -10.68 -13.08 -14.04
CA GLN A 148 -9.60 -14.05 -14.30
C GLN A 148 -10.02 -15.18 -15.25
N GLN A 149 -11.31 -15.48 -15.35
CA GLN A 149 -11.83 -16.48 -16.28
C GLN A 149 -12.01 -15.96 -17.71
N LEU A 150 -12.04 -14.63 -17.90
CA LEU A 150 -12.23 -14.00 -19.21
C LEU A 150 -10.89 -13.83 -19.94
N THR A 151 -10.26 -14.96 -20.28
CA THR A 151 -8.91 -15.00 -20.89
C THR A 151 -8.84 -14.40 -22.31
N PHE A 152 -9.98 -14.10 -22.93
CA PHE A 152 -10.05 -13.39 -24.20
C PHE A 152 -9.80 -11.87 -24.06
N LEU A 153 -9.83 -11.33 -22.84
CA LEU A 153 -9.52 -9.93 -22.57
C LEU A 153 -8.01 -9.68 -22.53
N SER A 154 -7.60 -8.41 -22.55
CA SER A 154 -6.19 -8.02 -22.39
C SER A 154 -5.61 -8.56 -21.07
N PRO A 155 -4.33 -9.00 -21.04
CA PRO A 155 -3.63 -9.36 -19.81
C PRO A 155 -3.68 -8.31 -18.70
N LEU A 156 -3.76 -7.03 -19.07
CA LEU A 156 -3.92 -5.88 -18.16
C LEU A 156 -5.26 -5.91 -17.39
N ILE A 157 -6.22 -6.73 -17.82
CA ILE A 157 -7.54 -6.83 -17.22
C ILE A 157 -7.68 -8.14 -16.45
N TYR A 158 -7.44 -9.28 -17.10
CA TYR A 158 -7.78 -10.60 -16.55
C TYR A 158 -6.70 -11.20 -15.64
N ARG A 159 -5.41 -10.93 -15.86
CA ARG A 159 -4.35 -11.53 -15.04
C ARG A 159 -4.43 -10.98 -13.62
N ARG A 160 -3.86 -11.71 -12.65
CA ARG A 160 -3.69 -11.25 -11.27
C ARG A 160 -2.25 -10.80 -11.04
N THR A 161 -1.89 -9.67 -11.64
CA THR A 161 -0.55 -9.08 -11.54
C THR A 161 -0.61 -7.74 -10.80
N MET A 162 0.40 -7.51 -9.95
CA MET A 162 0.62 -6.23 -9.28
C MET A 162 1.37 -5.23 -10.17
N PHE A 163 2.27 -5.72 -11.02
CA PHE A 163 3.04 -4.93 -12.00
C PHE A 163 2.95 -5.57 -13.40
N PRO A 164 2.29 -4.94 -14.38
CA PRO A 164 1.33 -3.84 -14.19
C PRO A 164 0.18 -4.23 -13.27
N ALA A 165 -0.34 -3.24 -12.56
CA ALA A 165 -1.51 -3.39 -11.73
C ALA A 165 -2.73 -3.67 -12.62
N SER A 166 -3.06 -4.95 -12.72
CA SER A 166 -4.19 -5.43 -13.51
C SER A 166 -5.53 -5.07 -12.88
N SER A 167 -6.59 -4.93 -13.68
CA SER A 167 -7.94 -4.64 -13.17
C SER A 167 -8.43 -5.72 -12.20
N SER A 168 -8.19 -7.01 -12.49
CA SER A 168 -8.53 -8.10 -11.58
C SER A 168 -7.77 -7.99 -10.25
N TYR A 169 -6.46 -7.69 -10.27
CA TYR A 169 -5.70 -7.48 -9.04
C TYR A 169 -6.25 -6.30 -8.22
N LEU A 170 -6.52 -5.16 -8.87
CA LEU A 170 -6.99 -3.96 -8.18
C LEU A 170 -8.35 -4.17 -7.51
N LEU A 171 -9.31 -4.82 -8.19
CA LEU A 171 -10.59 -5.17 -7.59
C LEU A 171 -10.43 -6.11 -6.40
N GLY A 172 -9.56 -7.12 -6.53
CA GLY A 172 -9.23 -8.03 -5.44
C GLY A 172 -8.63 -7.28 -4.24
N ALA A 173 -7.70 -6.36 -4.49
CA ALA A 173 -7.07 -5.53 -3.47
C ALA A 173 -8.09 -4.64 -2.75
N ILE A 174 -8.97 -3.94 -3.47
CA ILE A 174 -10.05 -3.13 -2.87
C ILE A 174 -10.95 -3.98 -1.96
N GLY A 175 -11.37 -5.15 -2.43
CA GLY A 175 -12.22 -6.05 -1.67
C GLY A 175 -11.54 -6.52 -0.38
N VAL A 176 -10.33 -7.09 -0.50
CA VAL A 176 -9.56 -7.60 0.65
C VAL A 176 -9.22 -6.49 1.64
N SER A 177 -8.79 -5.32 1.18
CA SER A 177 -8.46 -4.18 2.04
C SER A 177 -9.70 -3.67 2.77
N THR A 178 -10.84 -3.52 2.09
CA THR A 178 -12.10 -3.09 2.71
C THR A 178 -12.56 -4.07 3.79
N PHE A 179 -12.51 -5.37 3.50
CA PHE A 179 -12.85 -6.41 4.48
C PHE A 179 -11.91 -6.42 5.68
N SER A 180 -10.61 -6.30 5.43
CA SER A 180 -9.58 -6.29 6.47
C SER A 180 -9.74 -5.07 7.37
N LEU A 181 -9.93 -3.89 6.80
CA LEU A 181 -10.17 -2.65 7.56
C LEU A 181 -11.44 -2.74 8.40
N PHE A 182 -12.53 -3.24 7.82
CA PHE A 182 -13.78 -3.44 8.57
C PHE A 182 -13.59 -4.40 9.75
N THR A 183 -12.94 -5.53 9.50
CA THR A 183 -12.68 -6.57 10.50
C THR A 183 -11.78 -6.04 11.61
N LEU A 184 -10.65 -5.41 11.27
CA LEU A 184 -9.74 -4.79 12.22
C LEU A 184 -10.40 -3.69 13.02
N HIS A 185 -11.22 -2.84 12.39
CA HIS A 185 -11.97 -1.81 13.10
C HIS A 185 -12.89 -2.41 14.18
N ARG A 186 -13.62 -3.48 13.86
CA ARG A 186 -14.51 -4.13 14.82
C ARG A 186 -13.78 -4.88 15.93
N ILE A 187 -12.60 -5.40 15.64
CA ILE A 187 -11.81 -6.25 16.54
C ILE A 187 -10.90 -5.41 17.46
N VAL A 188 -10.27 -4.36 16.92
CA VAL A 188 -9.19 -3.61 17.58
C VAL A 188 -9.62 -2.24 18.10
N ASP A 189 -10.49 -1.54 17.34
CA ASP A 189 -10.86 -0.15 17.62
C ASP A 189 -12.19 -0.02 18.36
N GLN A 190 -13.17 -0.85 18.02
CA GLN A 190 -14.39 -0.95 18.82
C GLN A 190 -14.00 -1.57 20.16
N LYS A 191 -14.16 -0.80 21.24
CA LYS A 191 -13.87 -1.18 22.63
C LYS A 191 -15.11 -1.81 23.29
N PRO A 192 -15.44 -3.11 23.13
CA PRO A 192 -16.14 -3.78 24.21
C PRO A 192 -15.16 -3.87 25.40
N ASP A 193 -15.70 -3.91 26.62
CA ASP A 193 -14.93 -3.93 27.87
C ASP A 193 -13.65 -4.76 27.73
N GLU A 194 -12.47 -4.13 27.77
CA GLU A 194 -11.17 -4.79 27.55
C GLU A 194 -10.94 -5.96 28.54
N LYS A 195 -11.73 -6.00 29.62
CA LYS A 195 -11.79 -7.06 30.63
C LYS A 195 -12.40 -8.38 30.14
N ASN A 196 -13.23 -8.37 29.10
CA ASN A 196 -13.88 -9.56 28.55
C ASN A 196 -13.04 -10.31 27.51
N TYR A 197 -11.92 -9.72 27.08
CA TYR A 197 -11.03 -10.37 26.14
C TYR A 197 -10.10 -11.37 26.83
N SER A 198 -9.81 -12.47 26.12
CA SER A 198 -8.77 -13.39 26.54
C SER A 198 -7.41 -12.66 26.65
N PRO A 199 -6.53 -13.07 27.57
CA PRO A 199 -5.20 -12.46 27.72
C PRO A 199 -4.39 -12.44 26.42
N SER A 200 -4.49 -13.50 25.60
CA SER A 200 -3.81 -13.60 24.30
C SER A 200 -4.30 -12.55 23.29
N PHE A 201 -5.60 -12.30 23.24
CA PHE A 201 -6.17 -11.31 22.33
C PHE A 201 -5.76 -9.88 22.71
N ARG A 202 -5.65 -9.57 24.01
CA ARG A 202 -5.15 -8.26 24.47
C ARG A 202 -3.71 -8.00 24.02
N ILE A 203 -2.87 -9.04 24.05
CA ILE A 203 -1.49 -8.94 23.55
C ILE A 203 -1.51 -8.66 22.05
N LEU A 204 -2.27 -9.44 21.27
CA LEU A 204 -2.36 -9.26 19.83
C LEU A 204 -2.88 -7.86 19.42
N ALA A 205 -3.93 -7.36 20.09
CA ALA A 205 -4.44 -6.02 19.85
C ALA A 205 -3.39 -4.94 20.17
N LYS A 206 -2.59 -5.12 21.23
CA LYS A 206 -1.47 -4.23 21.55
C LYS A 206 -0.42 -4.24 20.44
N TRP A 207 -0.10 -5.42 19.88
CA TRP A 207 0.85 -5.55 18.78
C TRP A 207 0.38 -4.80 17.54
N PHE A 208 -0.89 -4.97 17.14
CA PHE A 208 -1.46 -4.22 16.01
C PHE A 208 -1.40 -2.71 16.21
N ARG A 209 -1.67 -2.22 17.43
CA ARG A 209 -1.58 -0.78 17.75
C ARG A 209 -0.15 -0.25 17.60
N VAL A 210 0.86 -1.01 18.05
CA VAL A 210 2.28 -0.63 17.91
C VAL A 210 2.69 -0.58 16.44
N VAL A 211 2.38 -1.63 15.67
CA VAL A 211 2.72 -1.72 14.25
C VAL A 211 2.04 -0.62 13.44
N SER A 212 0.76 -0.34 13.70
CA SER A 212 0.01 0.72 13.04
C SER A 212 0.62 2.11 13.33
N LYS A 213 0.91 2.40 14.60
CA LYS A 213 1.47 3.68 15.05
C LYS A 213 2.84 3.99 14.42
N HIS A 214 3.67 2.97 14.24
CA HIS A 214 5.06 3.09 13.79
C HIS A 214 5.30 2.51 12.39
N SER A 215 4.25 2.42 11.58
CA SER A 215 4.27 1.73 10.29
C SER A 215 5.29 2.32 9.30
N LEU A 216 5.51 3.64 9.30
CA LEU A 216 6.48 4.29 8.40
C LEU A 216 7.91 4.00 8.84
N SER A 217 8.22 4.11 10.14
CA SER A 217 9.54 3.77 10.66
C SER A 217 9.85 2.29 10.47
N ILE A 218 8.88 1.41 10.71
CA ILE A 218 9.00 -0.03 10.49
C ILE A 218 9.25 -0.32 9.00
N TYR A 219 8.51 0.32 8.10
CA TYR A 219 8.69 0.17 6.65
C TYR A 219 10.11 0.53 6.21
N LEU A 220 10.64 1.68 6.66
CA LEU A 220 11.98 2.14 6.30
C LEU A 220 13.06 1.18 6.85
N ILE A 221 12.96 0.83 8.14
CA ILE A 221 13.91 -0.08 8.79
C ILE A 221 13.89 -1.46 8.13
N HIS A 222 12.70 -1.98 7.78
CA HIS A 222 12.56 -3.27 7.11
C HIS A 222 13.36 -3.31 5.80
N HIS A 223 13.22 -2.28 4.96
CA HIS A 223 13.94 -2.19 3.70
C HIS A 223 15.44 -1.99 3.90
N MET A 224 15.86 -1.12 4.82
CA MET A 224 17.29 -0.92 5.11
C MET A 224 17.97 -2.20 5.57
N ILE A 225 17.34 -2.95 6.48
CA ILE A 225 17.89 -4.21 7.01
C ILE A 225 18.00 -5.29 5.93
N HIS A 226 17.08 -5.31 4.96
CA HIS A 226 17.07 -6.32 3.91
C HIS A 226 17.97 -5.94 2.72
N LEU A 227 17.89 -4.69 2.26
CA LEU A 227 18.52 -4.22 1.03
C LEU A 227 19.99 -3.88 1.22
N TRP A 228 20.37 -3.15 2.26
CA TRP A 228 21.77 -2.72 2.40
C TRP A 228 22.76 -3.87 2.47
N PRO A 229 22.56 -4.92 3.31
CA PRO A 229 23.48 -6.05 3.32
C PRO A 229 23.56 -6.76 1.97
N LEU A 230 22.43 -6.84 1.26
CA LEU A 230 22.35 -7.46 -0.06
C LEU A 230 23.11 -6.65 -1.12
N TRP A 231 22.96 -5.33 -1.11
CA TRP A 231 23.68 -4.40 -1.98
C TRP A 231 25.17 -4.44 -1.74
N PHE A 232 25.61 -4.40 -0.47
CA PHE A 232 27.02 -4.56 -0.14
C PHE A 232 27.58 -5.89 -0.63
N TYR A 233 26.83 -6.98 -0.42
CA TYR A 233 27.26 -8.30 -0.88
C TYR A 233 27.32 -8.43 -2.41
N GLY A 234 26.33 -7.90 -3.12
CA GLY A 234 26.31 -7.83 -4.60
C GLY A 234 27.50 -7.06 -5.15
N LEU A 235 27.75 -5.87 -4.61
CA LEU A 235 28.89 -5.05 -4.99
C LEU A 235 30.23 -5.78 -4.75
N MET A 236 30.37 -6.48 -3.61
CA MET A 236 31.60 -7.19 -3.27
C MET A 236 31.84 -8.47 -4.09
N THR A 237 30.78 -9.14 -4.56
CA THR A 237 30.89 -10.46 -5.22
C THR A 237 30.73 -10.43 -6.72
N ALA A 238 29.88 -9.54 -7.24
CA ALA A 238 29.55 -9.43 -8.66
C ALA A 238 29.93 -8.06 -9.26
N GLY A 239 30.34 -7.09 -8.44
CA GLY A 239 30.58 -5.72 -8.88
C GLY A 239 29.31 -4.91 -9.17
N GLU A 240 28.14 -5.49 -8.95
CA GLU A 240 26.82 -4.94 -9.23
C GLU A 240 25.95 -5.08 -7.96
N PRO A 241 25.47 -3.99 -7.36
CA PRO A 241 24.68 -4.05 -6.13
C PRO A 241 23.46 -4.95 -6.25
N THR A 242 22.75 -4.88 -7.39
CA THR A 242 21.47 -5.57 -7.58
C THR A 242 21.59 -7.05 -7.95
N ALA A 243 22.82 -7.57 -8.11
CA ALA A 243 23.09 -8.91 -8.66
C ALA A 243 22.34 -10.07 -7.97
N HIS A 244 22.06 -9.95 -6.66
CA HIS A 244 21.41 -11.00 -5.87
C HIS A 244 19.96 -10.68 -5.50
N TRP A 245 19.39 -9.57 -5.97
CA TRP A 245 18.01 -9.23 -5.68
C TRP A 245 17.04 -10.28 -6.24
N GLN A 246 16.02 -10.59 -5.44
CA GLN A 246 15.04 -11.67 -5.62
C GLN A 246 15.61 -13.11 -5.69
N ASN A 247 16.92 -13.28 -5.88
CA ASN A 247 17.55 -14.56 -6.17
C ASN A 247 18.49 -15.06 -5.07
N PHE A 248 18.65 -14.31 -3.96
CA PHE A 248 19.61 -14.65 -2.91
C PHE A 248 19.24 -15.88 -2.08
N MET A 249 17.96 -16.04 -1.71
CA MET A 249 17.55 -17.04 -0.73
C MET A 249 16.21 -17.71 -1.07
N PRO A 250 16.05 -19.03 -0.81
CA PRO A 250 14.78 -19.71 -1.01
C PRO A 250 13.64 -19.10 -0.19
N VAL A 251 12.44 -19.10 -0.78
CA VAL A 251 11.21 -18.49 -0.21
C VAL A 251 10.93 -18.94 1.23
N VAL A 252 11.21 -20.20 1.57
CA VAL A 252 10.98 -20.75 2.92
C VAL A 252 11.80 -20.00 3.97
N PHE A 253 13.10 -19.82 3.73
CA PHE A 253 13.97 -19.10 4.67
C PHE A 253 13.62 -17.61 4.72
N SER A 254 13.30 -17.00 3.56
CA SER A 254 12.86 -15.61 3.50
C SER A 254 11.59 -15.39 4.33
N THR A 255 10.66 -16.34 4.27
CA THR A 255 9.42 -16.32 5.07
C THR A 255 9.70 -16.44 6.56
N ILE A 256 10.61 -17.34 6.96
CA ILE A 256 11.00 -17.50 8.37
C ILE A 256 11.64 -16.22 8.91
N LEU A 257 12.55 -15.61 8.16
CA LEU A 257 13.18 -14.34 8.55
C LEU A 257 12.16 -13.19 8.62
N ALA A 258 11.20 -13.14 7.70
CA ALA A 258 10.13 -12.14 7.74
C ALA A 258 9.26 -12.29 8.99
N LEU A 259 8.88 -13.52 9.36
CA LEU A 259 8.13 -13.77 10.59
C LEU A 259 8.96 -13.41 11.84
N PHE A 260 10.25 -13.71 11.82
CA PHE A 260 11.17 -13.34 12.90
C PHE A 260 11.29 -11.82 13.04
N PHE A 261 11.43 -11.08 11.93
CA PHE A 261 11.41 -9.63 11.91
C PHE A 261 10.11 -9.07 12.51
N CYS A 262 8.95 -9.58 12.10
CA CYS A 262 7.66 -9.19 12.66
C CYS A 262 7.55 -9.46 14.17
N ALA A 263 8.13 -10.55 14.66
CA ALA A 263 8.15 -10.88 16.08
C ALA A 263 9.08 -9.96 16.89
N LEU A 264 10.21 -9.53 16.31
CA LEU A 264 11.19 -8.65 16.95
C LEU A 264 10.82 -7.17 16.91
N VAL A 265 10.16 -6.72 15.85
CA VAL A 265 9.89 -5.29 15.65
C VAL A 265 8.96 -4.76 16.74
N VAL A 266 7.98 -5.54 17.18
CA VAL A 266 7.03 -5.11 18.21
C VAL A 266 7.70 -4.81 19.56
N PRO A 267 8.48 -5.72 20.18
CA PRO A 267 9.17 -5.40 21.43
C PRO A 267 10.18 -4.26 21.27
N ALA A 268 10.87 -4.15 20.12
CA ALA A 268 11.77 -3.03 19.87
C ALA A 268 11.02 -1.67 19.88
N PHE A 269 9.87 -1.59 19.21
CA PHE A 269 9.08 -0.35 19.21
C PHE A 269 8.34 -0.08 20.52
N LEU A 270 8.06 -1.10 21.33
CA LEU A 270 7.60 -0.91 22.71
C LEU A 270 8.70 -0.29 23.59
N ILE A 271 9.97 -0.67 23.38
CA ILE A 271 11.12 -0.07 24.06
C ILE A 271 11.29 1.39 23.60
N ILE A 272 11.22 1.66 22.30
CA ILE A 272 11.25 3.02 21.73
C ILE A 272 10.17 3.90 22.37
N ASP A 273 8.94 3.39 22.48
CA ASP A 273 7.84 4.10 23.13
C ASP A 273 8.10 4.36 24.62
N LYS A 274 8.67 3.36 25.34
CA LYS A 274 9.02 3.50 26.76
C LYS A 274 10.06 4.60 26.99
N TYR A 275 11.06 4.69 26.13
CA TYR A 275 12.15 5.67 26.25
C TYR A 275 11.90 6.96 25.46
N ARG A 276 10.75 7.08 24.79
CA ARG A 276 10.37 8.24 23.95
C ARG A 276 11.44 8.59 22.91
N LEU A 277 12.06 7.57 22.33
CA LEU A 277 13.04 7.80 21.27
C LEU A 277 12.33 8.34 20.01
N PRO A 278 12.98 9.24 19.25
CA PRO A 278 12.37 9.83 18.06
C PRO A 278 12.17 8.76 16.98
N THR A 279 11.00 8.81 16.33
CA THR A 279 10.65 7.99 15.16
C THR A 279 10.40 8.88 13.94
N ILE A 280 10.36 8.30 12.74
CA ILE A 280 10.10 9.08 11.51
C ILE A 280 8.70 9.71 11.55
N GLU A 281 7.72 9.05 12.15
CA GLU A 281 6.39 9.61 12.38
C GLU A 281 6.45 10.82 13.32
N SER A 282 7.32 10.80 14.35
CA SER A 282 7.48 11.94 15.25
C SER A 282 8.10 13.14 14.55
N VAL A 283 9.08 12.91 13.67
CA VAL A 283 9.70 13.95 12.83
C VAL A 283 8.68 14.52 11.84
N MET A 284 7.87 13.65 11.23
CA MET A 284 6.79 14.07 10.34
C MET A 284 5.80 15.01 11.03
N ARG A 285 5.40 14.69 12.27
CA ARG A 285 4.50 15.56 13.07
C ARG A 285 5.17 16.88 13.41
N TRP A 286 6.42 16.83 13.86
CA TRP A 286 7.17 18.05 14.20
C TRP A 286 7.35 19.02 13.03
N ILE A 287 7.49 18.52 11.79
CA ILE A 287 7.57 19.38 10.59
C ILE A 287 6.18 19.85 10.13
N GLY A 288 5.14 19.10 10.46
CA GLY A 288 3.76 19.40 10.08
C GLY A 288 3.03 20.35 11.01
N ASP A 289 3.43 20.41 12.28
CA ASP A 289 2.96 21.33 13.32
C ASP A 289 3.67 22.70 13.22
#